data_AF-A0A1F4ARD4-F1
#
_entry.id   AF-A0A1F4ARD4-F1
#
_cell.length_a   1.000
_cell.length_b   1.000
_cell.length_c   1.000
_cell.angle_alpha   90.00
_cell.angle_beta   90.00
_cell.angle_gamma   90.00
#
_symmetry.space_group_name_H-M   'P 1'
#
loop_
_entity.id
_entity.type
_entity.pdbx_description
1 polymer ?
#
loop_
_entity_poly.entity_id
_entity_poly.type
_entity_poly.pdbx_seq_one_letter_code
_entity_poly.pdbx_strand_id
1 'polypeptide(L)'
;MSWSRAICAAVLGAALAGCGFQLRGQARLPFETLHIPGASPLVVELKRNVVAGTQSRLVSSEKDANAILGFTLETREKVILSFNTSGLVREYQLRYRVGFRLYDAKGRNYIPPNEIQLTRDVSFNDAQVLAKETEDALLYRDMQSDMVQQILRRIVAAKVPTDE
;
A
#
# COMPACT_ATOMS: atom_id res chain seq x y z
N MET A 1 -27.16 41.24 -29.91
CA MET A 1 -27.44 40.75 -28.54
C MET A 1 -27.44 39.21 -28.41
N SER A 2 -27.69 38.44 -29.48
CA SER A 2 -27.63 36.95 -29.46
C SER A 2 -26.19 36.40 -29.44
N TRP A 3 -25.25 37.05 -30.15
CA TRP A 3 -23.88 36.55 -30.31
C TRP A 3 -23.05 36.57 -29.01
N SER A 4 -23.21 37.60 -28.17
CA SER A 4 -22.52 37.69 -26.87
C SER A 4 -22.92 36.57 -25.91
N ARG A 5 -24.17 36.09 -25.99
CA ARG A 5 -24.66 34.96 -25.16
C ARG A 5 -24.06 33.63 -25.60
N ALA A 6 -23.89 33.43 -26.91
CA ALA A 6 -23.25 32.25 -27.47
C ALA A 6 -21.75 32.18 -27.11
N ILE A 7 -21.06 33.32 -27.09
CA ILE A 7 -19.63 33.40 -26.71
C ILE A 7 -19.46 33.07 -25.22
N CYS A 8 -20.31 33.63 -24.34
CA CYS A 8 -20.26 33.29 -22.91
C CYS A 8 -20.55 31.81 -22.63
N ALA A 9 -21.48 31.19 -23.37
CA ALA A 9 -21.78 29.77 -23.23
C ALA A 9 -20.62 28.87 -23.71
N ALA A 10 -19.92 29.25 -24.78
CA ALA A 10 -18.76 28.51 -25.29
C ALA A 10 -17.55 28.57 -24.32
N VAL A 11 -17.31 29.74 -23.71
CA VAL A 11 -16.24 29.91 -22.71
C VAL A 11 -16.53 29.11 -21.43
N LEU A 12 -17.79 29.06 -20.99
CA LEU A 12 -18.21 28.27 -19.84
C LEU A 12 -18.10 26.76 -20.10
N GLY A 13 -18.37 26.32 -21.33
CA GLY A 13 -18.20 24.91 -21.75
C GLY A 13 -16.73 24.45 -21.79
N ALA A 14 -15.81 25.31 -22.22
CA ALA A 14 -14.38 25.00 -22.24
C ALA A 14 -13.77 24.92 -20.82
N ALA A 15 -14.28 25.70 -19.88
CA ALA A 15 -13.87 25.66 -18.48
C ALA A 15 -14.25 24.35 -17.76
N LEU A 16 -15.28 23.63 -18.26
CA LEU A 16 -15.72 22.34 -17.74
C LEU A 16 -14.98 21.14 -18.37
N ALA A 17 -14.35 21.31 -19.53
CA ALA A 17 -13.68 20.23 -20.26
C ALA A 17 -12.24 19.94 -19.79
N GLY A 18 -11.72 20.69 -18.83
CA GLY A 18 -10.31 20.67 -18.44
C GLY A 18 -10.09 20.46 -16.95
N CYS A 19 -10.72 19.47 -16.32
CA CYS A 19 -10.14 18.93 -15.08
C CYS A 19 -8.77 18.36 -15.46
N GLY A 20 -7.69 19.12 -15.21
CA GLY A 20 -6.30 18.82 -15.60
C GLY A 20 -5.70 17.59 -14.93
N PHE A 21 -6.38 16.45 -15.06
CA PHE A 21 -5.92 15.14 -14.62
C PHE A 21 -4.77 14.71 -15.52
N GLN A 22 -3.56 15.06 -15.11
CA GLN A 22 -2.35 14.48 -15.66
C GLN A 22 -2.37 12.99 -15.35
N LEU A 23 -2.42 12.13 -16.38
CA LEU A 23 -2.31 10.69 -16.20
C LEU A 23 -1.06 10.40 -15.38
N ARG A 24 -1.25 9.76 -14.21
CA ARG A 24 -0.19 9.36 -13.30
C ARG A 24 0.52 8.18 -13.95
N GLY A 25 1.45 8.47 -14.86
CA GLY A 25 2.32 7.47 -15.48
C GLY A 25 3.17 6.73 -14.44
N GLN A 26 4.12 5.92 -14.89
CA GLN A 26 5.00 5.21 -13.97
C GLN A 26 5.78 6.19 -13.08
N ALA A 27 5.82 5.92 -11.79
CA ALA A 27 6.59 6.71 -10.84
C ALA A 27 8.09 6.55 -11.10
N ARG A 28 8.81 7.67 -11.10
CA ARG A 28 10.28 7.70 -11.12
C ARG A 28 10.78 7.56 -9.69
N LEU A 29 11.62 6.56 -9.45
CA LEU A 29 12.25 6.33 -8.15
C LEU A 29 13.69 6.87 -8.17
N PRO A 30 14.28 7.18 -7.01
CA PRO A 30 15.67 7.64 -6.92
C PRO A 30 16.72 6.54 -7.16
N PHE A 31 16.32 5.39 -7.70
CA PHE A 31 17.15 4.22 -7.99
C PHE A 31 16.59 3.46 -9.18
N GLU A 32 17.46 2.79 -9.94
CA GLU A 32 17.06 2.05 -11.13
C GLU A 32 16.71 0.60 -10.82
N THR A 33 17.49 -0.07 -9.96
CA THR A 33 17.26 -1.48 -9.60
C THR A 33 16.84 -1.64 -8.13
N LEU A 34 15.82 -2.46 -7.92
CA LEU A 34 15.26 -2.77 -6.60
C LEU A 34 15.31 -4.27 -6.34
N HIS A 35 15.85 -4.66 -5.19
CA HIS A 35 15.70 -6.02 -4.67
C HIS A 35 14.63 -6.07 -3.59
N ILE A 36 13.75 -7.07 -3.70
CA ILE A 36 12.74 -7.38 -2.67
C ILE A 36 12.90 -8.86 -2.32
N PRO A 37 13.46 -9.20 -1.15
CA PRO A 37 13.71 -10.57 -0.74
C PRO A 37 12.39 -11.30 -0.41
N GLY A 38 12.42 -12.61 -0.53
CA GLY A 38 11.30 -13.48 -0.17
C GLY A 38 10.20 -13.61 -1.23
N ALA A 39 9.18 -14.37 -0.85
CA ALA A 39 8.07 -14.77 -1.72
C ALA A 39 6.73 -14.90 -0.95
N SER A 40 6.57 -14.16 0.17
CA SER A 40 5.27 -14.11 0.86
C SER A 40 4.20 -13.53 -0.07
N PRO A 41 2.91 -13.78 0.19
CA PRO A 41 1.82 -13.22 -0.62
C PRO A 41 1.91 -11.70 -0.79
N LEU A 42 2.26 -10.98 0.30
CA LEU A 42 2.54 -9.55 0.27
C LEU A 42 3.67 -9.20 -0.70
N VAL A 43 4.80 -9.92 -0.63
CA VAL A 43 5.97 -9.68 -1.49
C VAL A 43 5.65 -9.93 -2.96
N VAL A 44 4.91 -10.99 -3.27
CA VAL A 44 4.51 -11.32 -4.64
C VAL A 44 3.63 -10.21 -5.22
N GLU A 45 2.64 -9.75 -4.46
CA GLU A 45 1.77 -8.66 -4.87
C GLU A 45 2.50 -7.33 -4.99
N LEU A 46 3.41 -7.03 -4.06
CA LEU A 46 4.24 -5.83 -4.09
C LEU A 46 5.16 -5.82 -5.31
N LYS A 47 5.84 -6.93 -5.62
CA LYS A 47 6.68 -7.06 -6.83
C LYS A 47 5.88 -6.75 -8.10
N ARG A 48 4.66 -7.29 -8.21
CA ARG A 48 3.75 -7.00 -9.34
C ARG A 48 3.40 -5.51 -9.42
N ASN A 49 3.07 -4.89 -8.29
CA ASN A 49 2.71 -3.47 -8.23
C ASN A 49 3.90 -2.55 -8.54
N VAL A 50 5.12 -2.92 -8.13
CA VAL A 50 6.34 -2.16 -8.48
C VAL A 50 6.60 -2.20 -9.98
N VAL A 51 6.49 -3.38 -10.61
CA VAL A 51 6.67 -3.54 -12.06
C VAL A 51 5.61 -2.77 -12.85
N ALA A 52 4.36 -2.74 -12.38
CA ALA A 52 3.28 -2.03 -13.05
C ALA A 52 3.33 -0.51 -12.82
N GLY A 53 3.76 -0.07 -11.63
CA GLY A 53 3.61 1.31 -11.16
C GLY A 53 4.88 2.16 -11.19
N THR A 54 6.05 1.57 -11.45
CA THR A 54 7.34 2.27 -11.36
C THR A 54 8.25 1.92 -12.54
N GLN A 55 9.27 2.77 -12.78
CA GLN A 55 10.28 2.53 -13.81
C GLN A 55 11.45 1.64 -13.31
N SER A 56 11.46 1.25 -12.03
CA SER A 56 12.55 0.46 -11.47
C SER A 56 12.46 -1.02 -11.88
N ARG A 57 13.61 -1.60 -12.21
CA ARG A 57 13.73 -3.03 -12.52
C ARG A 57 13.95 -3.85 -11.25
N LEU A 58 13.17 -4.92 -11.11
CA LEU A 58 13.40 -5.88 -10.04
C LEU A 58 14.58 -6.80 -10.37
N VAL A 59 15.48 -6.98 -9.41
CA VAL A 59 16.64 -7.87 -9.53
C VAL A 59 16.59 -8.98 -8.49
N SER A 60 17.14 -10.15 -8.84
CA SER A 60 17.08 -11.36 -8.00
C SER A 60 18.11 -11.38 -6.87
N SER A 61 19.17 -10.58 -6.97
CA SER A 61 20.28 -10.53 -6.01
C SER A 61 20.41 -9.14 -5.42
N GLU A 62 20.69 -9.05 -4.13
CA GLU A 62 21.01 -7.79 -3.44
C GLU A 62 22.22 -7.08 -4.07
N LYS A 63 23.18 -7.84 -4.60
CA LYS A 63 24.42 -7.29 -5.20
C LYS A 63 24.17 -6.49 -6.48
N ASP A 64 23.08 -6.78 -7.18
CA ASP A 64 22.72 -6.13 -8.44
C ASP A 64 21.75 -4.95 -8.23
N ALA A 65 21.43 -4.63 -6.97
CA ALA A 65 20.39 -3.69 -6.59
C ALA A 65 20.97 -2.36 -6.11
N ASN A 66 20.40 -1.24 -6.59
CA ASN A 66 20.70 0.08 -6.04
C ASN A 66 19.93 0.34 -4.74
N ALA A 67 18.76 -0.27 -4.59
CA ALA A 67 17.96 -0.23 -3.37
C ALA A 67 17.46 -1.63 -3.00
N ILE A 68 17.34 -1.88 -1.70
CA ILE A 68 16.87 -3.12 -1.11
C ILE A 68 15.71 -2.78 -0.18
N LEU A 69 14.54 -3.38 -0.43
CA LEU A 69 13.39 -3.30 0.45
C LEU A 69 13.43 -4.48 1.43
N GLY A 70 13.96 -4.25 2.63
CA GLY A 70 14.02 -5.27 3.68
C GLY A 70 12.76 -5.25 4.55
N PHE A 71 12.16 -6.41 4.79
CA PHE A 71 11.08 -6.56 5.78
C PHE A 71 11.66 -6.93 7.14
N THR A 72 11.23 -6.22 8.18
CA THR A 72 11.63 -6.48 9.58
C THR A 72 10.53 -7.21 10.35
N LEU A 73 9.28 -7.07 9.92
CA LEU A 73 8.11 -7.69 10.55
C LEU A 73 7.00 -7.91 9.51
N GLU A 74 6.32 -9.04 9.59
CA GLU A 74 5.02 -9.26 8.93
C GLU A 74 4.15 -10.11 9.88
N THR A 75 3.13 -9.52 10.49
CA THR A 75 2.29 -10.20 11.48
C THR A 75 0.80 -9.96 11.24
N ARG A 76 0.02 -11.04 11.37
CA ARG A 76 -1.45 -11.03 11.34
C ARG A 76 -1.96 -11.50 12.68
N GLU A 77 -2.85 -10.74 13.29
CA GLU A 77 -3.37 -11.03 14.63
C GLU A 77 -4.88 -10.82 14.66
N LYS A 78 -5.58 -11.72 15.34
CA LYS A 78 -7.00 -11.57 15.66
C LYS A 78 -7.12 -11.43 17.16
N VAL A 79 -7.54 -10.26 17.63
CA VAL A 79 -7.67 -9.95 19.06
C VAL A 79 -9.11 -9.65 19.41
N ILE A 80 -9.54 -9.96 20.64
CA ILE A 80 -10.88 -9.62 21.10
C ILE A 80 -10.98 -8.11 21.23
N LEU A 81 -12.02 -7.51 20.63
CA LEU A 81 -12.28 -6.08 20.72
C LEU A 81 -13.34 -5.79 21.79
N SER A 82 -14.41 -6.57 21.85
CA SER A 82 -15.54 -6.31 22.74
C SER A 82 -16.26 -7.59 23.22
N PHE A 83 -16.94 -7.45 24.35
CA PHE A 83 -17.82 -8.46 24.95
C PHE A 83 -19.24 -7.91 25.08
N ASN A 84 -20.26 -8.78 25.13
CA ASN A 84 -21.61 -8.40 25.54
C ASN A 84 -21.74 -8.34 27.08
N THR A 85 -22.93 -7.96 27.54
CA THR A 85 -23.29 -7.90 28.98
C THR A 85 -23.17 -9.24 29.70
N SER A 86 -23.18 -10.36 28.97
CA SER A 86 -23.02 -11.72 29.50
C SER A 86 -21.57 -12.22 29.45
N GLY A 87 -20.61 -11.39 29.02
CA GLY A 87 -19.19 -11.75 28.92
C GLY A 87 -18.80 -12.56 27.68
N LEU A 88 -19.70 -12.71 26.70
CA LEU A 88 -19.41 -13.40 25.45
C LEU A 88 -18.81 -12.44 24.42
N VAL A 89 -17.84 -12.91 23.63
CA VAL A 89 -17.19 -12.11 22.59
C VAL A 89 -18.21 -11.65 21.55
N ARG A 90 -18.15 -10.37 21.16
CA ARG A 90 -19.03 -9.81 20.12
C ARG A 90 -18.26 -9.36 18.89
N GLU A 91 -17.06 -8.84 19.09
CA GLU A 91 -16.23 -8.36 18.00
C GLU A 91 -14.79 -8.79 18.20
N TYR A 92 -14.14 -9.13 17.10
CA TYR A 92 -12.70 -9.22 17.00
C TYR A 92 -12.17 -8.04 16.20
N GLN A 93 -10.91 -7.69 16.46
CA GLN A 93 -10.14 -6.81 15.60
C GLN A 93 -9.05 -7.63 14.93
N LEU A 94 -9.08 -7.67 13.60
CA LEU A 94 -8.00 -8.14 12.76
C LEU A 94 -6.95 -7.04 12.68
N ARG A 95 -5.68 -7.39 12.91
CA ARG A 95 -4.54 -6.49 12.81
C ARG A 95 -3.55 -7.06 11.81
N TYR A 96 -3.07 -6.22 10.90
CA TYR A 96 -2.00 -6.57 9.98
C TYR A 96 -0.88 -5.54 10.09
N ARG A 97 0.29 -5.98 10.55
CA ARG A 97 1.46 -5.13 10.75
C ARG A 97 2.59 -5.55 9.83
N VAL A 98 3.16 -4.56 9.14
CA VAL A 98 4.34 -4.76 8.31
C VAL A 98 5.38 -3.72 8.67
N GLY A 99 6.53 -4.21 9.14
CA GLY A 99 7.73 -3.44 9.38
C GLY A 99 8.67 -3.58 8.18
N PHE A 100 9.24 -2.48 7.71
CA PHE A 100 10.18 -2.51 6.59
C PHE A 100 11.16 -1.34 6.63
N ARG A 101 12.23 -1.45 5.83
CA ARG A 101 13.17 -0.38 5.52
C ARG A 101 13.55 -0.42 4.04
N LEU A 102 13.90 0.73 3.48
CA LEU A 102 14.43 0.84 2.12
C LEU A 102 15.81 1.47 2.18
N TYR A 103 16.83 0.75 1.74
CA TYR A 103 18.23 1.14 1.92
C TYR A 103 19.08 0.79 0.69
N ASP A 104 20.23 1.46 0.54
CA ASP A 104 21.19 1.14 -0.52
C ASP A 104 22.19 0.05 -0.08
N ALA A 105 23.06 -0.37 -1.01
CA ALA A 105 24.11 -1.35 -0.73
C ALA A 105 25.13 -0.90 0.34
N LYS A 106 25.19 0.40 0.66
CA LYS A 106 26.03 0.97 1.72
C LYS A 106 25.31 1.05 3.07
N GLY A 107 24.04 0.64 3.14
CA GLY A 107 23.21 0.70 4.34
C GLY A 107 22.55 2.06 4.60
N ARG A 108 22.67 3.02 3.69
CA ARG A 108 22.02 4.34 3.82
C ARG A 108 20.54 4.21 3.49
N ASN A 109 19.68 4.83 4.31
CA ASN A 109 18.23 4.64 4.21
C ASN A 109 17.60 5.65 3.25
N TYR A 110 16.95 5.17 2.20
CA TYR A 110 15.94 5.93 1.45
C TYR A 110 14.67 6.10 2.28
N ILE A 111 14.32 5.06 3.04
CA ILE A 111 13.24 5.04 4.02
C ILE A 111 13.79 4.37 5.28
N PRO A 112 13.91 5.10 6.40
CA PRO A 112 14.35 4.49 7.66
C PRO A 112 13.37 3.40 8.11
N PRO A 113 13.80 2.47 8.97
CA PRO A 113 12.91 1.44 9.52
C PRO A 113 11.62 2.05 10.05
N ASN A 114 10.49 1.58 9.52
CA ASN A 114 9.18 2.03 9.93
C ASN A 114 8.17 0.87 9.89
N GLU A 115 6.99 1.13 10.45
CA GLU A 115 5.89 0.17 10.49
C GLU A 115 4.64 0.78 9.87
N ILE A 116 3.79 -0.08 9.32
CA ILE A 116 2.41 0.20 8.97
C ILE A 116 1.54 -0.81 9.70
N GLN A 117 0.50 -0.33 10.37
CA GLN A 117 -0.51 -1.15 10.98
C GLN A 117 -1.87 -0.86 10.35
N LEU A 118 -2.55 -1.90 9.88
CA LEU A 118 -3.92 -1.85 9.42
C LEU A 118 -4.80 -2.64 10.39
N THR A 119 -6.02 -2.15 10.60
CA THR A 119 -7.02 -2.82 11.43
C THR A 119 -8.36 -2.95 10.71
N ARG A 120 -9.07 -4.04 11.00
CA ARG A 120 -10.45 -4.27 10.58
C ARG A 120 -11.21 -4.92 11.72
N ASP A 121 -12.34 -4.35 12.08
CA ASP A 121 -13.21 -4.90 13.12
C ASP A 121 -14.23 -5.84 12.47
N VAL A 122 -14.47 -6.99 13.11
CA VAL A 122 -15.35 -8.04 12.60
C VAL A 122 -16.29 -8.51 13.69
N SER A 123 -17.57 -8.62 13.34
CA SER A 123 -18.57 -9.19 14.25
C SER A 123 -18.39 -10.70 14.38
N PHE A 124 -18.59 -11.22 15.58
CA PHE A 124 -18.54 -12.65 15.87
C PHE A 124 -19.94 -13.25 16.09
N ASN A 125 -20.12 -14.47 15.60
CA ASN A 125 -21.33 -15.27 15.78
C ASN A 125 -20.96 -16.76 15.85
N ASP A 126 -21.17 -17.38 17.01
CA ASP A 126 -20.89 -18.79 17.27
C ASP A 126 -21.66 -19.75 16.35
N ALA A 127 -22.83 -19.34 15.84
CA ALA A 127 -23.61 -20.15 14.91
C ALA A 127 -23.03 -20.17 13.49
N GLN A 128 -22.05 -19.31 13.18
CA GLN A 128 -21.54 -19.08 11.82
C GLN A 128 -20.01 -19.11 11.75
N VAL A 129 -19.35 -19.85 12.64
CA VAL A 129 -17.86 -19.86 12.75
C VAL A 129 -17.17 -20.08 11.40
N LEU A 130 -17.57 -21.11 10.63
CA LEU A 130 -16.95 -21.40 9.33
C LEU A 130 -17.11 -20.26 8.31
N ALA A 131 -18.28 -19.62 8.28
CA ALA A 131 -18.51 -18.47 7.40
C ALA A 131 -17.63 -17.28 7.83
N LYS A 132 -17.45 -17.08 9.14
CA LYS A 132 -16.58 -16.03 9.68
C LYS A 132 -15.11 -16.28 9.41
N GLU A 133 -14.63 -17.51 9.40
CA GLU A 133 -13.25 -17.82 8.98
C GLU A 133 -13.00 -17.44 7.50
N THR A 134 -13.98 -17.69 6.64
CA THR A 134 -13.89 -17.32 5.22
C THR A 134 -13.90 -15.79 5.05
N GLU A 135 -14.76 -15.09 5.79
CA GLU A 135 -14.80 -13.62 5.83
C GLU A 135 -13.48 -13.03 6.32
N ASP A 136 -12.92 -13.55 7.42
CA ASP A 136 -11.64 -13.10 7.95
C ASP A 136 -10.51 -13.24 6.92
N ALA A 137 -10.47 -14.36 6.19
CA ALA A 137 -9.48 -14.59 5.14
C ALA A 137 -9.60 -13.58 3.98
N LEU A 138 -10.82 -13.23 3.58
CA LEU A 138 -11.08 -12.19 2.58
C LEU A 138 -10.65 -10.82 3.09
N LEU A 139 -10.98 -10.48 4.34
CA LEU A 139 -10.58 -9.22 4.95
C LEU A 139 -9.06 -9.09 5.07
N TYR A 140 -8.35 -10.16 5.44
CA TYR A 140 -6.88 -10.15 5.45
C TYR A 140 -6.29 -9.95 4.05
N ARG A 141 -6.89 -10.54 3.01
CA ARG A 141 -6.45 -10.33 1.63
C ARG A 141 -6.65 -8.87 1.21
N ASP A 142 -7.77 -8.28 1.55
CA ASP A 142 -8.05 -6.88 1.21
C ASP A 142 -7.14 -5.92 2.00
N MET A 143 -6.87 -6.21 3.28
CA MET A 143 -5.85 -5.52 4.08
C MET A 143 -4.45 -5.66 3.47
N GLN A 144 -4.12 -6.83 2.92
CA GLN A 144 -2.84 -7.04 2.23
C GLN A 144 -2.71 -6.14 1.00
N SER A 145 -3.75 -6.05 0.17
CA SER A 145 -3.73 -5.14 -0.97
C SER A 145 -3.58 -3.68 -0.55
N ASP A 146 -4.29 -3.22 0.50
CA ASP A 146 -4.09 -1.86 1.03
C ASP A 146 -2.65 -1.65 1.56
N MET A 147 -2.09 -2.64 2.27
CA MET A 147 -0.72 -2.61 2.76
C MET A 147 0.28 -2.42 1.61
N VAL A 148 0.13 -3.18 0.51
CA VAL A 148 0.95 -3.04 -0.69
C VAL A 148 0.88 -1.61 -1.23
N GLN A 149 -0.32 -1.03 -1.32
CA GLN A 149 -0.49 0.32 -1.82
C GLN A 149 0.15 1.37 -0.89
N GLN A 150 0.11 1.17 0.43
CA GLN A 150 0.76 2.07 1.39
C GLN A 150 2.29 2.00 1.33
N ILE A 151 2.84 0.79 1.24
CA ILE A 151 4.28 0.59 1.05
C ILE A 151 4.73 1.24 -0.26
N LEU A 152 4.00 1.00 -1.37
CA LEU A 152 4.32 1.58 -2.66
C LEU A 152 4.31 3.12 -2.63
N ARG A 153 3.30 3.73 -1.99
CA ARG A 153 3.25 5.20 -1.83
C ARG A 153 4.48 5.74 -1.09
N ARG A 154 4.95 5.04 -0.05
CA ARG A 154 6.16 5.41 0.69
C ARG A 154 7.43 5.25 -0.16
N ILE A 155 7.52 4.17 -0.96
CA ILE A 155 8.62 3.96 -1.92
C ILE A 155 8.67 5.09 -2.95
N VAL A 156 7.53 5.48 -3.51
CA VAL A 156 7.46 6.58 -4.51
C VAL A 156 7.83 7.92 -3.91
N ALA A 157 7.55 8.14 -2.62
CA ALA A 157 7.92 9.36 -1.90
C ALA A 157 9.36 9.34 -1.35
N ALA A 158 10.11 8.25 -1.55
CA ALA A 158 11.45 8.10 -1.03
C ALA A 158 12.42 9.13 -1.64
N LYS A 159 13.34 9.63 -0.83
CA LYS A 159 14.37 10.59 -1.25
C LYS A 159 15.73 9.91 -1.28
N VAL A 160 16.65 10.45 -2.08
CA VAL A 160 18.04 10.02 -2.09
C VAL A 160 18.61 10.20 -0.67
N PRO A 161 19.30 9.19 -0.10
CA PRO A 161 19.93 9.32 1.21
C PRO A 161 21.00 10.41 1.14
N THR A 162 20.96 11.37 2.06
CA THR A 162 22.00 12.39 2.23
C THR A 162 23.10 11.85 3.14
N ASP A 163 24.35 12.19 2.82
CA ASP A 163 25.50 11.90 3.68
C ASP A 163 25.52 12.97 4.80
N GLU A 164 24.83 12.72 5.90
CA GLU A 164 24.97 13.48 7.17
C GLU A 164 25.56 12.57 8.26
#